data_AF-A0A9Q0LYI0-F1
#
_entry.id   AF-A0A9Q0LYI0-F1
#
_cell.length_a   1.000
_cell.length_b   1.000
_cell.length_c   1.000
_cell.angle_alpha   90.00
_cell.angle_beta   90.00
_cell.angle_gamma   90.00
#
_symmetry.space_group_name_H-M   'P 1'
#
loop_
_entity.id
_entity.type
_entity.pdbx_description
1 polymer ?
#
loop_
_entity_poly.entity_id
_entity_poly.type
_entity_poly.pdbx_seq_one_letter_code
_entity_poly.pdbx_strand_id
1 'polypeptide(L)'
;MRNSDGIKGVQWVLVGAIIIGIVFMVTGSIITGIAYTEITPPDYDTNYDRYIGSSVTRLIGPFILAFGAFILIGSCGFFGFQSFKRYDPIPPHPVEPTKNQFQE
;
A
#
# COMPACT_ATOMS: atom_id res chain seq x y z
N MET A 1 27.19 7.20 13.36
CA MET A 1 26.91 5.75 13.36
C MET A 1 25.46 5.54 12.97
N ARG A 2 25.18 5.01 11.77
CA ARG A 2 23.81 4.73 11.29
C ARG A 2 23.37 3.42 11.95
N ASN A 3 22.39 3.46 12.87
CA ASN A 3 21.86 2.26 13.50
C ASN A 3 21.19 1.39 12.41
N SER A 4 21.85 0.32 12.00
CA SER A 4 21.36 -0.61 10.97
C SER A 4 20.08 -1.34 11.38
N ASP A 5 19.83 -1.50 12.68
CA ASP A 5 18.68 -2.22 13.20
C ASP A 5 17.41 -1.37 13.11
N GLY A 6 17.53 -0.06 13.32
CA GLY A 6 16.43 0.89 13.11
C GLY A 6 15.94 0.92 11.65
N ILE A 7 16.86 0.82 10.69
CA ILE A 7 16.51 0.82 9.26
C ILE A 7 15.78 -0.46 8.84
N LYS A 8 16.19 -1.62 9.39
CA LYS A 8 15.47 -2.88 9.18
C LYS A 8 14.07 -2.83 9.81
N GLY A 9 13.95 -2.27 11.01
CA GLY A 9 12.66 -2.07 11.69
C GLY A 9 11.68 -1.24 10.86
N VAL A 10 12.14 -0.13 10.28
CA VAL A 10 11.30 0.72 9.41
C VAL A 10 10.80 -0.04 8.17
N GLN A 11 11.63 -0.89 7.56
CA GLN A 11 11.20 -1.69 6.40
C GLN A 11 10.08 -2.66 6.77
N TRP A 12 10.17 -3.33 7.91
CA TRP A 12 9.12 -4.24 8.38
C TRP A 12 7.80 -3.52 8.67
N VAL A 13 7.87 -2.31 9.25
CA VAL A 13 6.68 -1.48 9.48
C VAL A 13 6.03 -1.06 8.16
N LEU A 14 6.83 -0.70 7.14
CA LEU A 14 6.30 -0.34 5.81
C LEU A 14 5.61 -1.52 5.13
N VAL A 15 6.18 -2.72 5.22
CA VAL A 15 5.56 -3.94 4.70
C VAL A 15 4.24 -4.22 5.42
N GLY A 16 4.21 -4.09 6.76
CA GLY A 16 2.99 -4.23 7.54
C GLY A 16 1.92 -3.19 7.15
N ALA A 17 2.31 -1.94 6.95
CA ALA A 17 1.41 -0.87 6.52
C ALA A 17 0.79 -1.13 5.14
N ILE A 18 1.56 -1.68 4.19
CA ILE A 18 1.03 -2.09 2.88
C ILE A 18 -0.05 -3.17 3.04
N ILE A 19 0.20 -4.19 3.85
CA ILE A 19 -0.77 -5.28 4.11
C ILE A 19 -2.06 -4.71 4.71
N ILE A 20 -1.94 -3.85 5.73
CA ILE A 20 -3.10 -3.20 6.37
C ILE A 20 -3.85 -2.33 5.35
N GLY A 21 -3.14 -1.57 4.53
CA GLY A 21 -3.73 -0.75 3.46
C GLY A 21 -4.55 -1.58 2.47
N ILE A 22 -4.04 -2.75 2.05
CA ILE A 22 -4.77 -3.68 1.17
C ILE A 22 -6.03 -4.21 1.87
N VAL A 23 -5.94 -4.62 3.13
CA VAL A 23 -7.10 -5.11 3.89
C VAL A 23 -8.19 -4.04 4.00
N PHE A 24 -7.81 -2.79 4.27
CA PHE A 24 -8.77 -1.68 4.29
C PHE A 24 -9.35 -1.38 2.91
N MET A 25 -8.57 -1.45 1.83
CA MET A 25 -9.13 -1.29 0.48
C MET A 25 -10.14 -2.38 0.14
N VAL A 26 -9.83 -3.65 0.42
CA VAL A 26 -10.76 -4.77 0.17
C VAL A 26 -12.02 -4.59 0.99
N THR A 27 -11.89 -4.33 2.28
CA THR A 27 -13.04 -4.15 3.20
C THR A 27 -13.89 -2.94 2.78
N GLY A 28 -13.26 -1.80 2.52
CA GLY A 28 -13.94 -0.59 2.04
C GLY A 28 -14.64 -0.80 0.70
N SER A 29 -14.04 -1.57 -0.22
CA SER A 29 -14.64 -1.89 -1.52
C SER A 29 -15.88 -2.76 -1.40
N ILE A 30 -15.86 -3.75 -0.50
CA ILE A 30 -17.01 -4.63 -0.23
C ILE A 30 -18.14 -3.81 0.40
N ILE A 31 -17.84 -3.01 1.42
CA ILE A 31 -18.84 -2.17 2.10
C ILE A 31 -19.45 -1.16 1.11
N THR A 32 -18.62 -0.54 0.27
CA THR A 32 -19.07 0.38 -0.78
C THR A 32 -19.94 -0.36 -1.79
N GLY A 33 -19.53 -1.54 -2.26
CA GLY A 33 -20.32 -2.37 -3.17
C GLY A 33 -21.71 -2.61 -2.61
N ILE A 34 -21.80 -3.21 -1.42
CA ILE A 34 -23.07 -3.52 -0.75
C ILE A 34 -23.92 -2.25 -0.54
N ALA A 35 -23.33 -1.17 -0.04
CA ALA A 35 -24.06 0.06 0.26
C ALA A 35 -24.60 0.77 -1.00
N TYR A 36 -24.00 0.55 -2.17
CA TYR A 36 -24.45 1.16 -3.42
C TYR A 36 -25.29 0.21 -4.28
N THR A 37 -25.14 -1.11 -4.16
CA THR A 37 -25.92 -2.10 -4.92
C THR A 37 -27.16 -2.61 -4.19
N GLU A 38 -27.14 -2.70 -2.85
CA GLU A 38 -28.27 -3.27 -2.08
C GLU A 38 -29.20 -2.22 -1.47
N ILE A 39 -28.69 -1.02 -1.16
CA ILE A 39 -29.51 0.06 -0.56
C ILE A 39 -30.26 0.87 -1.63
N THR A 40 -29.87 0.77 -2.89
CA THR A 40 -30.58 1.41 -4.02
C THR A 40 -30.67 0.45 -5.19
N PRO A 41 -31.83 -0.20 -5.41
CA PRO A 41 -32.14 -0.81 -6.69
C PRO A 41 -32.12 0.28 -7.79
N PRO A 42 -31.85 -0.09 -9.05
CA PRO A 42 -31.93 0.84 -10.19
C PRO A 42 -33.34 1.37 -10.44
N ASP A 43 -34.37 0.74 -9.87
CA ASP A 43 -35.71 1.33 -9.74
C ASP A 43 -35.75 2.21 -8.50
N TYR A 44 -35.96 3.51 -8.72
CA TYR A 44 -36.34 4.49 -7.71
C TYR A 44 -37.73 4.13 -7.17
N ASP A 45 -37.81 3.07 -6.37
CA ASP A 45 -39.03 2.72 -5.66
C ASP A 45 -39.28 3.77 -4.58
N THR A 46 -40.56 4.13 -4.49
CA THR A 46 -41.28 5.06 -3.62
C THR A 46 -40.87 5.12 -2.13
N ASN A 47 -39.97 4.25 -1.69
CA ASN A 47 -39.37 4.21 -0.35
C ASN A 47 -38.01 4.92 -0.25
N TYR A 48 -37.55 5.63 -1.29
CA TYR A 48 -36.28 6.37 -1.29
C TYR A 48 -36.12 7.33 -0.09
N ASP A 49 -37.24 7.92 0.37
CA ASP A 49 -37.28 8.79 1.55
C ASP A 49 -36.89 8.08 2.86
N ARG A 50 -37.00 6.75 2.94
CA ARG A 50 -36.66 5.98 4.14
C ARG A 50 -35.15 5.88 4.37
N TYR A 51 -34.35 5.97 3.31
CA TYR A 51 -32.89 5.83 3.37
C TYR A 51 -32.13 7.15 3.25
N ILE A 52 -32.84 8.28 3.06
CA ILE A 52 -32.26 9.64 3.08
C ILE A 52 -31.50 9.93 4.39
N GLY A 53 -31.89 9.29 5.51
CA GLY A 53 -31.20 9.39 6.81
C GLY A 53 -29.99 8.45 6.99
N SER A 54 -29.77 7.48 6.10
CA SER A 54 -28.67 6.49 6.17
C SER A 54 -27.42 6.96 5.39
N SER A 55 -27.16 8.26 5.41
CA SER A 55 -26.00 8.85 4.73
C SER A 55 -24.67 8.39 5.34
N VAL A 56 -24.63 8.12 6.65
CA VAL A 56 -23.39 7.74 7.36
C VAL A 56 -22.85 6.37 6.93
N THR A 57 -23.70 5.35 6.86
CA THR A 57 -23.27 3.99 6.44
C THR A 57 -22.88 3.95 4.97
N ARG A 58 -23.41 4.86 4.15
CA ARG A 58 -23.06 4.99 2.73
C ARG A 58 -21.71 5.68 2.51
N LEU A 59 -21.34 6.57 3.42
CA LEU A 59 -20.08 7.31 3.40
C LEU A 59 -18.91 6.49 3.96
N ILE A 60 -19.16 5.58 4.90
CA ILE A 60 -18.07 4.88 5.61
C ILE A 60 -17.26 3.95 4.70
N GLY A 61 -17.91 3.28 3.73
CA GLY A 61 -17.23 2.43 2.75
C GLY A 61 -16.20 3.22 1.91
N PRO A 62 -16.62 4.29 1.22
CA PRO A 62 -15.72 5.17 0.48
C PRO A 62 -14.62 5.79 1.34
N PHE A 63 -14.91 6.18 2.59
CA PHE A 63 -13.89 6.71 3.50
C PHE A 63 -12.83 5.67 3.88
N ILE A 64 -13.25 4.44 4.22
CA ILE A 64 -12.32 3.34 4.53
C ILE A 64 -11.49 2.98 3.30
N LEU A 65 -12.09 2.99 2.11
CA LEU A 65 -11.40 2.73 0.85
C LEU A 65 -10.37 3.82 0.53
N ALA A 66 -10.74 5.10 0.66
CA ALA A 66 -9.84 6.22 0.45
C ALA A 66 -8.69 6.22 1.46
N PHE A 67 -8.98 5.90 2.72
CA PHE A 67 -7.97 5.78 3.77
C PHE A 67 -7.00 4.62 3.51
N GLY A 68 -7.51 3.45 3.10
CA GLY A 68 -6.69 2.32 2.68
C GLY A 68 -5.78 2.66 1.49
N ALA A 69 -6.32 3.34 0.48
CA ALA A 69 -5.56 3.80 -0.68
C ALA A 69 -4.45 4.78 -0.29
N PHE A 70 -4.74 5.72 0.62
CA PHE A 70 -3.75 6.68 1.10
C PHE A 70 -2.58 5.99 1.83
N ILE A 71 -2.88 5.01 2.70
CA ILE A 71 -1.86 4.21 3.39
C ILE A 71 -1.01 3.44 2.38
N LEU A 72 -1.64 2.81 1.38
CA LEU A 72 -0.96 1.99 0.39
C LEU A 72 -0.03 2.84 -0.49
N ILE A 73 -0.54 3.95 -1.06
CA ILE A 73 0.25 4.87 -1.89
C ILE A 73 1.40 5.49 -1.09
N GLY A 74 1.12 5.94 0.15
CA GLY A 74 2.14 6.52 1.03
C GLY A 74 3.24 5.51 1.38
N SER A 75 2.86 4.27 1.71
CA SER A 75 3.82 3.22 2.09
C SER A 75 4.66 2.75 0.90
N CYS A 76 4.05 2.57 -0.28
CA CYS A 76 4.76 2.22 -1.50
C CYS A 76 5.71 3.32 -1.97
N GLY A 77 5.27 4.59 -1.93
CA GLY A 77 6.10 5.74 -2.29
C GLY A 77 7.33 5.88 -1.38
N PHE A 78 7.13 5.74 -0.06
CA PHE A 78 8.22 5.83 0.90
C PHE A 78 9.18 4.64 0.82
N PHE A 79 8.67 3.43 0.57
CA PHE A 79 9.49 2.23 0.34
C PHE A 79 10.34 2.35 -0.94
N GLY A 80 9.75 2.84 -2.02
CA GLY A 80 10.46 3.11 -3.27
C GLY A 80 11.58 4.13 -3.08
N PHE A 81 11.28 5.27 -2.43
CA PHE A 81 12.27 6.31 -2.15
C PHE A 81 13.45 5.81 -1.30
N GLN A 82 13.20 4.97 -0.30
CA GLN A 82 14.29 4.33 0.46
C GLN A 82 15.13 3.38 -0.39
N SER A 83 14.52 2.68 -1.33
CA SER A 83 15.22 1.75 -2.21
C SER A 83 16.12 2.49 -3.20
N PHE A 84 15.66 3.60 -3.76
CA PHE A 84 16.48 4.48 -4.62
C PHE A 84 17.69 5.04 -3.89
N LYS A 85 17.52 5.50 -2.63
CA LYS A 85 18.64 5.99 -1.81
C LYS A 85 19.68 4.94 -1.44
N ARG A 86 19.39 3.64 -1.61
CA ARG A 86 20.32 2.53 -1.33
C ARG A 86 21.05 2.03 -2.59
N TYR A 87 20.64 2.48 -3.77
CA TYR A 87 21.37 2.27 -5.02
C TYR A 87 22.54 3.27 -5.09
N ASP A 88 23.50 3.14 -4.18
CA ASP A 88 24.84 3.66 -4.44
C ASP A 88 25.48 2.69 -5.45
N PRO A 89 25.97 3.17 -6.62
CA PRO A 89 26.67 2.30 -7.55
C PRO A 89 27.88 1.69 -6.84
N ILE A 90 28.02 0.37 -6.97
CA ILE A 90 29.22 -0.36 -6.50
C ILE A 90 30.44 0.39 -7.04
N PRO A 91 31.37 0.88 -6.20
CA PRO A 91 32.61 1.44 -6.73
C PRO A 91 33.27 0.36 -7.59
N PRO A 92 33.77 0.68 -8.80
CA PRO A 92 34.31 -0.33 -9.69
C PRO A 92 35.28 -1.20 -8.92
N HIS A 93 34.96 -2.49 -8.78
CA HIS A 93 35.88 -3.43 -8.16
C HIS A 93 37.18 -3.38 -8.96
N PRO A 94 38.35 -3.18 -8.34
CA PRO A 94 39.60 -3.43 -9.05
C PRO A 94 39.55 -4.89 -9.52
N VAL A 95 39.60 -5.08 -10.84
CA VAL A 95 39.58 -6.40 -11.47
C VAL A 95 40.80 -7.15 -10.97
N GLU A 96 40.62 -8.12 -10.07
CA GLU A 96 41.71 -8.98 -9.63
C GLU A 96 42.11 -9.86 -10.83
N PRO A 97 43.36 -9.78 -11.33
CA PRO A 97 43.73 -10.53 -12.52
C PRO A 97 43.78 -12.02 -12.17
N THR A 98 42.89 -12.79 -12.79
CA THR A 98 42.90 -14.25 -12.81
C THR A 98 44.23 -14.75 -13.36
N LYS A 99 45.21 -15.07 -12.50
CA LYS A 99 46.46 -15.74 -12.89
C LYS A 99 46.30 -17.26 -12.92
N ASN A 100 45.47 -17.76 -13.84
CA ASN A 100 45.65 -19.09 -14.42
C ASN A 100 46.73 -19.04 -15.52
N GLN A 101 47.91 -18.50 -15.21
CA GLN A 101 49.00 -18.28 -16.17
C GLN A 101 50.39 -18.67 -15.63
N PHE A 102 50.45 -19.52 -14.59
CA PHE A 102 51.68 -20.23 -14.21
C PHE A 102 51.36 -21.73 -14.14
N GLN A 103 51.02 -22.30 -15.29
CA GLN A 103 51.30 -23.69 -15.58
C GLN A 103 52.38 -23.68 -16.67
N GLU A 104 53.61 -23.96 -16.27
CA GLU A 104 54.66 -24.65 -17.03
C GLU A 104 55.74 -25.14 -16.06
#